data_AF-A0A9K3L4S7-F1
#
_entry.id   AF-A0A9K3L4S7-F1
#
_cell.length_a   1.000
_cell.length_b   1.000
_cell.length_c   1.000
_cell.angle_alpha   90.00
_cell.angle_beta   90.00
_cell.angle_gamma   90.00
#
_symmetry.space_group_name_H-M   'P 1'
#
loop_
_entity.id
_entity.type
_entity.pdbx_description
1 polymer ?
#
loop_
_entity_poly.entity_id
_entity_poly.type
_entity_poly.pdbx_seq_one_letter_code
_entity_poly.pdbx_strand_id
1 'polypeptide(L)'
;MPEKPELSLEEKMNQSADDFIVNMESVLGDTEPPPELQALKVAREKNAGVEEITLKVYELMIERGMRYDENPDGGLTPTDFDIPNNLDVPEVQEEFAHLYRYGMMLMNRGLLTADQVKQTVIERLIKRTGLTPEEFDEWLGY
;
A
#
# COMPACT_ATOMS: atom_id res chain seq x y z
N MET A 1 37.49 -0.12 -1.97
CA MET A 1 36.33 0.75 -2.31
C MET A 1 35.85 1.34 -1.00
N PRO A 2 35.54 2.64 -0.91
CA PRO A 2 34.92 3.17 0.31
C PRO A 2 33.54 2.51 0.48
N GLU A 3 33.21 2.11 1.71
CA GLU A 3 31.87 1.64 2.06
C GLU A 3 30.85 2.74 1.72
N LYS A 4 29.78 2.38 1.01
CA LYS A 4 28.67 3.32 0.81
C LYS A 4 28.12 3.67 2.19
N PRO A 5 27.83 4.95 2.47
CA PRO A 5 27.26 5.34 3.76
C PRO A 5 25.96 4.55 4.02
N GLU A 6 25.88 3.88 5.17
CA GLU A 6 24.65 3.24 5.61
C GLU A 6 23.64 4.33 5.99
N LEU A 7 22.55 4.43 5.23
CA LEU A 7 21.44 5.31 5.56
C LEU A 7 20.77 4.86 6.87
N SER A 8 20.41 5.83 7.70
CA SER A 8 19.54 5.60 8.87
C SER A 8 18.17 5.07 8.43
N LEU A 9 17.42 4.48 9.36
CA LEU A 9 16.05 4.00 9.07
C LEU A 9 15.15 5.13 8.56
N GLU A 10 15.28 6.32 9.15
CA GLU A 10 14.53 7.50 8.76
C GLU A 10 14.87 7.94 7.33
N GLU A 11 16.15 8.02 6.98
CA GLU A 11 16.58 8.33 5.62
C GLU A 11 16.12 7.28 4.61
N LYS A 12 16.14 5.99 4.98
CA LYS A 12 15.63 4.90 4.13
C LYS A 12 14.14 5.03 3.87
N MET A 13 13.34 5.34 4.89
CA MET A 13 11.89 5.49 4.73
C MET A 13 11.55 6.75 3.94
N ASN A 14 12.25 7.85 4.18
CA ASN A 14 12.09 9.07 3.41
C ASN A 14 12.46 8.87 1.94
N GLN A 15 13.58 8.21 1.67
CA GLN A 15 13.97 7.86 0.30
C GLN A 15 12.93 6.94 -0.36
N SER A 16 12.48 5.90 0.34
CA SER A 16 11.46 4.99 -0.19
C SER A 16 10.15 5.71 -0.51
N ALA A 17 9.74 6.67 0.32
CA ALA A 17 8.55 7.47 0.09
C ALA A 17 8.71 8.41 -1.12
N ASP A 18 9.86 9.06 -1.24
CA ASP A 18 10.18 9.94 -2.38
C ASP A 18 10.20 9.15 -3.69
N ASP A 19 10.86 7.99 -3.70
CA ASP A 19 10.91 7.09 -4.85
C ASP A 19 9.51 6.61 -5.24
N PHE A 20 8.67 6.30 -4.25
CA PHE A 20 7.32 5.82 -4.52
C PHE A 20 6.40 6.94 -5.04
N ILE A 21 6.51 8.16 -4.50
CA ILE A 21 5.79 9.35 -5.02
C ILE A 21 6.17 9.56 -6.49
N VAL A 22 7.46 9.64 -6.79
CA VAL A 22 7.97 9.90 -8.15
C VAL A 22 7.52 8.79 -9.11
N ASN A 23 7.60 7.53 -8.70
CA ASN A 23 7.15 6.43 -9.52
C ASN A 23 5.65 6.52 -9.80
N MET A 24 4.81 6.74 -8.78
CA MET A 24 3.36 6.87 -8.93
C MET A 24 2.97 8.01 -9.86
N GLU A 25 3.58 9.20 -9.69
CA GLU A 25 3.33 10.35 -10.57
C GLU A 25 3.72 10.05 -12.02
N SER A 26 4.82 9.32 -12.23
CA SER A 26 5.28 8.96 -13.56
C SER A 26 4.34 7.97 -14.27
N VAL A 27 3.75 7.01 -13.53
CA VAL A 27 2.92 5.96 -14.14
C VAL A 27 1.44 6.35 -14.24
N LEU A 28 0.96 7.31 -13.43
CA LEU A 28 -0.43 7.77 -13.50
C LEU A 28 -0.73 8.54 -14.79
N GLY A 29 0.22 9.31 -15.33
CA GLY A 29 -0.03 10.12 -16.54
C GLY A 29 -1.22 11.08 -16.35
N ASP A 30 -2.27 10.93 -17.17
CA ASP A 30 -3.51 11.72 -17.09
C ASP A 30 -4.57 11.12 -16.14
N THR A 31 -4.28 9.96 -15.53
CA THR A 31 -5.19 9.28 -14.59
C THR A 31 -5.26 10.05 -13.27
N GLU A 32 -6.47 10.13 -12.69
CA GLU A 32 -6.68 10.80 -11.40
C GLU A 32 -5.87 10.10 -10.28
N PRO A 33 -5.02 10.84 -9.53
CA PRO A 33 -4.21 10.26 -8.47
C PRO A 33 -5.08 9.86 -7.26
N PRO A 34 -4.69 8.82 -6.52
CA PRO A 34 -5.38 8.48 -5.28
C PRO A 34 -5.09 9.55 -4.21
N PRO A 35 -6.05 9.86 -3.31
CA PRO A 35 -5.83 10.87 -2.27
C PRO A 35 -4.65 10.51 -1.34
N GLU A 36 -4.29 9.23 -1.23
CA GLU A 36 -3.16 8.71 -0.48
C GLU A 36 -1.82 9.21 -1.03
N LEU A 37 -1.71 9.47 -2.34
CA LEU A 37 -0.52 10.05 -2.93
C LEU A 37 -0.29 11.47 -2.38
N GLN A 38 -1.36 12.28 -2.32
CA GLN A 38 -1.28 13.61 -1.74
C GLN A 38 -1.03 13.55 -0.22
N ALA A 39 -1.63 12.58 0.48
CA ALA A 39 -1.39 12.39 1.91
C ALA A 39 0.08 12.06 2.21
N LEU A 40 0.72 11.20 1.40
CA LEU A 40 2.13 10.89 1.52
C LEU A 40 3.02 12.11 1.24
N LYS A 41 2.72 12.89 0.20
CA LYS A 41 3.43 14.15 -0.08
C LYS A 41 3.36 15.13 1.09
N VAL A 42 2.17 15.34 1.65
CA VAL A 42 1.99 16.24 2.79
C VAL A 42 2.76 15.75 4.02
N ALA A 43 2.80 14.43 4.26
CA ALA A 43 3.59 13.86 5.34
C ALA A 43 5.11 14.10 5.12
N ARG A 44 5.59 13.96 3.87
CA ARG A 44 6.98 14.27 3.50
C ARG A 44 7.32 15.75 3.66
N GLU A 45 6.48 16.64 3.16
CA GLU A 45 6.66 18.10 3.29
C GLU A 45 6.72 18.55 4.76
N LYS A 46 5.96 17.89 5.63
CA LYS A 46 5.94 18.16 7.07
C LYS A 46 7.07 17.50 7.85
N ASN A 47 7.95 16.74 7.20
CA ASN A 47 8.95 15.90 7.86
C ASN A 47 8.33 15.00 8.94
N ALA A 48 7.24 14.34 8.58
CA ALA A 48 6.57 13.38 9.46
C ALA A 48 7.52 12.27 9.91
N GLY A 49 7.24 11.70 11.08
CA GLY A 49 8.05 10.62 11.63
C GLY A 49 7.96 9.32 10.82
N VAL A 50 8.92 8.42 11.07
CA VAL A 50 9.04 7.11 10.41
C VAL A 50 7.72 6.33 10.37
N GLU A 51 7.00 6.31 11.48
CA GLU A 51 5.73 5.59 11.62
C GLU A 51 4.65 6.16 10.68
N GLU A 52 4.50 7.48 10.65
CA GLU A 52 3.51 8.15 9.79
C GLU A 52 3.84 8.00 8.31
N ILE A 53 5.12 8.15 7.94
CA ILE A 53 5.58 7.91 6.56
C ILE A 53 5.31 6.46 6.16
N THR A 54 5.64 5.50 7.02
CA THR A 54 5.41 4.08 6.76
C THR A 54 3.93 3.78 6.56
N LEU A 55 3.06 4.37 7.40
CA LEU A 55 1.62 4.22 7.26
C LEU A 55 1.13 4.76 5.91
N LYS A 56 1.55 5.97 5.53
CA LYS A 56 1.14 6.58 4.25
C LYS A 56 1.64 5.82 3.03
N VAL A 57 2.85 5.27 3.09
CA VAL A 57 3.37 4.37 2.05
C VAL A 57 2.50 3.11 1.94
N TYR A 58 2.16 2.49 3.07
CA TYR A 58 1.33 1.28 3.08
C TYR A 58 -0.08 1.55 2.54
N GLU A 59 -0.71 2.66 2.94
CA GLU A 59 -2.01 3.07 2.42
C GLU A 59 -1.97 3.29 0.90
N LEU A 60 -0.96 4.02 0.40
CA LEU A 60 -0.80 4.26 -1.03
C LEU A 60 -0.55 2.96 -1.82
N MET A 61 0.20 2.02 -1.25
CA MET A 61 0.47 0.73 -1.88
C MET A 61 -0.81 -0.10 -2.03
N ILE A 62 -1.67 -0.12 -1.00
CA ILE A 62 -3.00 -0.76 -1.10
C ILE A 62 -3.82 -0.09 -2.20
N GLU A 63 -3.90 1.24 -2.21
CA GLU A 63 -4.74 1.94 -3.19
C GLU A 63 -4.21 1.81 -4.61
N ARG A 64 -2.89 1.74 -4.80
CA ARG A 64 -2.29 1.42 -6.10
C ARG A 64 -2.80 0.07 -6.61
N GLY A 65 -2.67 -1.00 -5.81
CA GLY A 65 -3.08 -2.35 -6.21
C GLY A 65 -4.60 -2.53 -6.34
N MET A 66 -5.39 -1.74 -5.60
CA MET A 66 -6.85 -1.92 -5.55
C MET A 66 -7.64 -0.97 -6.47
N ARG A 67 -7.02 0.10 -6.98
CA ARG A 67 -7.71 1.08 -7.84
C ARG A 67 -7.18 1.12 -9.25
N TYR A 68 -6.03 0.54 -9.53
CA TYR A 68 -5.37 0.70 -10.81
C TYR A 68 -4.86 -0.62 -11.36
N ASP A 69 -5.03 -0.79 -12.67
CA ASP A 69 -4.43 -1.85 -13.45
C ASP A 69 -3.19 -1.32 -14.18
N GLU A 70 -2.17 -2.18 -14.31
CA GLU A 70 -0.99 -1.87 -15.11
C GLU A 70 -1.30 -2.06 -16.60
N ASN A 71 -1.14 -0.98 -17.35
CA ASN A 71 -1.28 -1.00 -18.79
C ASN A 71 -0.05 -1.62 -19.47
N PRO A 72 -0.18 -2.12 -20.70
CA PRO A 72 0.95 -2.65 -21.48
C PRO A 72 2.08 -1.64 -21.76
N ASP A 73 1.79 -0.34 -21.65
CA ASP A 73 2.75 0.75 -21.83
C ASP A 73 3.47 1.15 -20.52
N GLY A 74 3.14 0.49 -19.41
CA GLY A 74 3.70 0.76 -18.07
C GLY A 74 2.99 1.87 -17.32
N GLY A 75 1.87 2.39 -17.83
CA GLY A 75 0.99 3.32 -17.12
C GLY A 75 -0.02 2.63 -16.20
N LEU A 76 -0.73 3.43 -15.41
CA LEU A 76 -1.84 2.99 -14.57
C LEU A 76 -3.17 3.50 -15.15
N THR A 77 -4.15 2.61 -15.33
CA THR A 77 -5.55 2.97 -15.59
C THR A 77 -6.43 2.58 -14.42
N PRO A 78 -7.54 3.30 -14.15
CA PRO A 78 -8.49 2.88 -13.15
C PRO A 78 -9.00 1.47 -13.43
N THR A 79 -9.04 0.64 -12.39
CA THR A 79 -9.59 -0.70 -12.48
C THR A 79 -11.12 -0.66 -12.52
N ASP A 80 -11.71 -1.45 -13.41
CA ASP A 80 -13.15 -1.73 -13.45
C ASP A 80 -13.49 -3.03 -12.69
N PHE A 81 -12.52 -3.57 -11.94
CA PHE A 81 -12.64 -4.88 -11.31
C PHE A 81 -13.56 -4.86 -10.08
N ASP A 82 -14.62 -5.66 -10.14
CA ASP A 82 -15.62 -5.77 -9.08
C ASP A 82 -15.19 -6.79 -8.02
N ILE A 83 -14.42 -6.33 -7.03
CA ILE A 83 -13.79 -7.18 -6.00
C ILE A 83 -14.80 -8.14 -5.32
N PRO A 84 -15.94 -7.69 -4.76
CA PRO A 84 -16.89 -8.59 -4.09
C PRO A 84 -17.39 -9.76 -4.95
N ASN A 85 -17.51 -9.57 -6.26
CA ASN A 85 -18.04 -10.56 -7.19
C ASN A 85 -16.98 -11.46 -7.82
N ASN A 86 -15.70 -11.27 -7.47
CA ASN A 86 -14.57 -11.99 -8.05
C ASN A 86 -13.60 -12.50 -6.97
N LEU A 87 -14.10 -12.79 -5.76
CA LEU A 87 -13.27 -13.32 -4.66
C LEU A 87 -12.76 -14.75 -4.93
N ASP A 88 -13.32 -15.45 -5.91
CA ASP A 88 -12.89 -16.77 -6.37
C ASP A 88 -11.73 -16.72 -7.38
N VAL A 89 -11.37 -15.52 -7.85
CA VAL A 89 -10.22 -15.32 -8.75
C VAL A 89 -8.92 -15.38 -7.94
N PRO A 90 -8.02 -16.35 -8.24
CA PRO A 90 -6.79 -16.55 -7.46
C PRO A 90 -5.91 -15.30 -7.40
N GLU A 91 -5.79 -14.56 -8.50
CA GLU A 91 -4.97 -13.35 -8.58
C GLU A 91 -5.45 -12.25 -7.61
N VAL A 92 -6.77 -12.16 -7.38
CA VAL A 92 -7.36 -11.23 -6.41
C VAL A 92 -6.98 -11.65 -5.00
N GLN A 93 -7.14 -12.93 -4.68
CA GLN A 93 -6.77 -13.48 -3.38
C GLN A 93 -5.26 -13.31 -3.12
N GLU A 94 -4.41 -13.54 -4.12
CA GLU A 94 -2.96 -13.37 -4.04
C GLU A 94 -2.56 -11.91 -3.78
N GLU A 95 -3.17 -10.95 -4.47
CA GLU A 95 -2.90 -9.52 -4.27
C GLU A 95 -3.31 -9.09 -2.85
N PHE A 96 -4.51 -9.48 -2.40
CA PHE A 96 -4.95 -9.20 -1.03
C PHE A 96 -4.05 -9.86 0.03
N ALA A 97 -3.64 -11.11 -0.20
CA ALA A 97 -2.71 -11.81 0.68
C ALA A 97 -1.35 -11.09 0.74
N HIS A 98 -0.86 -10.58 -0.39
CA HIS A 98 0.38 -9.81 -0.47
C HIS A 98 0.28 -8.54 0.37
N LEU A 99 -0.76 -7.73 0.16
CA LEU A 99 -1.00 -6.48 0.89
C LEU A 99 -1.14 -6.73 2.40
N TYR A 100 -1.92 -7.74 2.79
CA TYR A 100 -2.10 -8.13 4.19
C TYR A 100 -0.78 -8.54 4.85
N ARG A 101 -0.01 -9.43 4.19
CA ARG A 101 1.31 -9.87 4.69
C ARG A 101 2.28 -8.72 4.82
N TYR A 102 2.23 -7.74 3.92
CA TYR A 102 3.08 -6.56 4.01
C TYR A 102 2.77 -5.75 5.27
N GLY A 103 1.49 -5.49 5.57
CA GLY A 103 1.08 -4.85 6.82
C GLY A 103 1.61 -5.60 8.06
N MET A 104 1.45 -6.92 8.08
CA MET A 104 1.97 -7.76 9.17
C MET A 104 3.50 -7.70 9.29
N MET A 105 4.21 -7.62 8.16
CA MET A 105 5.66 -7.45 8.14
C MET A 105 6.07 -6.09 8.73
N LEU A 106 5.36 -5.01 8.41
CA LEU A 106 5.62 -3.68 8.99
C LEU A 106 5.40 -3.67 10.51
N MET A 107 4.33 -4.33 10.97
CA MET A 107 4.07 -4.52 12.41
C MET A 107 5.19 -5.31 13.09
N ASN A 108 5.60 -6.45 12.52
CA ASN A 108 6.64 -7.30 13.07
C ASN A 108 8.01 -6.60 13.14
N ARG A 109 8.25 -5.62 12.26
CA ARG A 109 9.46 -4.77 12.29
C ARG A 109 9.36 -3.58 13.26
N GLY A 110 8.23 -3.42 13.95
CA GLY A 110 7.99 -2.29 14.84
C GLY A 110 7.85 -0.95 14.11
N LEU A 111 7.54 -0.98 12.81
CA LEU A 111 7.33 0.24 12.02
C LEU A 111 5.89 0.76 12.09
N LEU A 112 4.95 -0.13 12.42
CA LEU A 112 3.55 0.18 12.67
C LEU A 112 3.07 -0.58 13.91
N THR A 113 2.08 -0.03 14.60
CA THR A 113 1.37 -0.70 15.68
C THR A 113 0.34 -1.70 15.14
N ALA A 114 -0.04 -2.67 15.96
CA ALA A 114 -1.10 -3.63 15.61
C ALA A 114 -2.44 -2.93 15.30
N ASP A 115 -2.77 -1.88 16.06
CA ASP A 115 -4.01 -1.12 15.87
C ASP A 115 -4.03 -0.39 14.53
N GLN A 116 -2.91 0.22 14.13
CA GLN A 116 -2.78 0.86 12.82
C GLN A 116 -2.95 -0.14 11.69
N VAL A 117 -2.22 -1.26 11.73
CA VAL A 117 -2.33 -2.28 10.68
C VAL A 117 -3.73 -2.85 10.61
N LYS A 118 -4.33 -3.18 11.76
CA LYS A 118 -5.71 -3.70 11.82
C LYS A 118 -6.71 -2.69 11.25
N GLN A 119 -6.63 -1.42 11.64
CA GLN A 119 -7.54 -0.40 11.12
C GLN A 119 -7.38 -0.24 9.60
N THR A 120 -6.15 -0.15 9.11
CA THR A 120 -5.88 -0.02 7.66
C THR A 120 -6.40 -1.23 6.89
N VAL A 121 -6.17 -2.45 7.38
CA VAL A 121 -6.68 -3.68 6.74
C VAL A 121 -8.21 -3.70 6.72
N ILE A 122 -8.87 -3.35 7.82
CA ILE A 122 -10.34 -3.28 7.87
C ILE A 122 -10.87 -2.26 6.88
N GLU A 123 -10.33 -1.04 6.90
CA GLU A 123 -10.87 0.06 6.12
C GLU A 123 -10.58 -0.08 4.62
N ARG A 124 -9.40 -0.58 4.27
CA ARG A 124 -8.90 -0.55 2.88
C ARG A 124 -8.91 -1.90 2.18
N LEU A 125 -8.93 -3.01 2.90
CA LEU A 125 -8.99 -4.36 2.31
C LEU A 125 -10.35 -5.00 2.59
N ILE A 126 -10.67 -5.30 3.85
CA ILE A 126 -11.84 -6.12 4.22
C ILE A 126 -13.14 -5.50 3.69
N LYS A 127 -13.36 -4.20 3.89
CA LYS A 127 -14.55 -3.51 3.40
C LYS A 127 -14.79 -3.64 1.88
N ARG A 128 -13.74 -3.86 1.09
CA ARG A 128 -13.86 -4.04 -0.37
C ARG A 128 -14.34 -5.43 -0.76
N THR A 129 -14.14 -6.41 0.10
CA THR A 129 -14.55 -7.80 -0.14
C THR A 129 -16.00 -8.04 0.25
N GLY A 130 -16.56 -7.23 1.15
CA GLY A 130 -17.87 -7.48 1.76
C GLY A 130 -17.86 -8.59 2.83
N LEU A 131 -16.70 -9.19 3.12
CA LEU A 131 -16.51 -10.19 4.17
C LEU A 131 -16.42 -9.54 5.55
N THR A 132 -16.74 -10.31 6.59
CA THR A 132 -16.34 -10.01 7.96
C THR A 132 -14.82 -10.21 8.14
N PRO A 133 -14.19 -9.64 9.18
CA PRO A 133 -12.77 -9.89 9.44
C PRO A 133 -12.41 -11.38 9.56
N GLU A 134 -13.26 -12.17 10.20
CA GLU A 134 -13.05 -13.61 10.37
C GLU A 134 -13.14 -14.36 9.04
N GLU A 135 -14.15 -14.05 8.22
CA GLU A 135 -14.30 -14.64 6.88
C GLU A 135 -13.16 -14.22 5.94
N PHE A 136 -12.66 -12.99 6.09
CA PHE A 136 -11.52 -12.50 5.32
C PHE A 136 -10.24 -13.24 5.66
N ASP A 137 -9.97 -13.48 6.96
CA ASP A 137 -8.81 -14.27 7.38
C ASP A 137 -8.91 -15.72 6.84
N GLU A 138 -10.09 -16.35 6.93
CA GLU A 138 -10.33 -17.69 6.36
C GLU A 138 -10.16 -17.69 4.85
N TRP A 139 -10.68 -16.68 4.15
CA TRP A 139 -10.51 -16.51 2.70
C TRP A 139 -9.04 -16.37 2.33
N LEU A 140 -8.22 -15.68 3.13
CA LEU A 140 -6.77 -15.59 2.89
C LEU A 140 -5.98 -16.86 3.28
N GLY A 141 -6.62 -17.81 3.94
CA GLY A 141 -6.01 -19.07 4.39
C GLY A 141 -5.24 -18.95 5.71
N TYR A 142 -5.65 -18.06 6.61
CA TYR A 142 -5.10 -17.91 7.96
C TYR A 142 -5.92 -18.61 9.05
#